data_AF-A0A8K9XRJ0-F1
#
_entry.id   AF-A0A8K9XRJ0-F1
#
_cell.length_a   1.000
_cell.length_b   1.000
_cell.length_c   1.000
_cell.angle_alpha   90.00
_cell.angle_beta   90.00
_cell.angle_gamma   90.00
#
_symmetry.space_group_name_H-M   'P 1'
#
loop_
_entity.id
_entity.type
_entity.pdbx_description
1 polymer ?
#
loop_
_entity_poly.entity_id
_entity_poly.type
_entity_poly.pdbx_seq_one_letter_code
_entity_poly.pdbx_strand_id
1 'polypeptide(L)'
;MAKRKVDTENRGFQTRWESEYMFTKVAGKPVCLLCGESVAVLKEYNLRRHYETKHADTHADATVKASFILAEEIAKSARPFTEGDFIKNCMIKVCDEVCPEKRQLFLNVSLSRNTIAERVDQLSINLKEQLVKKGKDFIAYSLAVDESTDISDIAQLSIFIRGVDSNLSVTEEFLALRPMHGTTTGHDLYEEVSRCVNEMELPWEKLVGLTTDGAPAMCGHRSGLVAKIREKMQEENATGELTAYHCIIHQEALCGKALKMEHVMSIITRTVNFIRAKGLNHRQFKAFLTELETEHGDLPYHTEVRWLSQGKVLQRCFELREEICLFLDSKGKDTTQLRDEMFLCEMAFLCDITSHLNAINLQLQGRDRVISDMYSTVKAFKTKLTLWETQMRKENLSHFPSCQTMKEKLSTSAFPSTQLADKIGMLAADFRRRFADFEAQKSRLELLGNPFAVDVESSPPNLQMELIDLQCNDALRAKYAAVGAAEFARFLPGTMPQLRIQAAQTLSMFGSTYLCEQLFSLMNLNKTSHRSRLTAEHLHSILRISSAQSLTPNIDELVEKMGHHQVSPSTSNK
;
A
#
# COMPACT_ATOMS: atom_id res chain seq x y z
N MET A 1 -17.00 81.79 14.18
CA MET A 1 -16.91 80.47 13.52
C MET A 1 -17.17 79.39 14.55
N ALA A 2 -18.33 78.71 14.46
CA ALA A 2 -18.67 77.60 15.33
C ALA A 2 -17.71 76.42 15.10
N LYS A 3 -17.09 75.90 16.17
CA LYS A 3 -16.38 74.62 16.14
C LYS A 3 -17.40 73.53 15.76
N ARG A 4 -17.22 72.90 14.60
CA ARG A 4 -17.96 71.68 14.22
C ARG A 4 -17.80 70.64 15.33
N LYS A 5 -18.89 70.32 16.04
CA LYS A 5 -19.04 69.06 16.77
C LYS A 5 -19.29 67.97 15.74
N VAL A 6 -18.27 67.17 15.45
CA VAL A 6 -18.40 65.89 14.73
C VAL A 6 -18.49 64.78 15.78
N ASP A 7 -19.50 64.85 16.63
CA ASP A 7 -19.83 63.83 17.63
C ASP A 7 -21.14 63.18 17.24
N THR A 8 -21.17 62.38 16.16
CA THR A 8 -22.25 61.37 15.93
C THR A 8 -22.02 60.48 14.72
N GLU A 9 -21.22 60.86 13.73
CA GLU A 9 -21.03 60.02 12.54
C GLU A 9 -20.01 58.90 12.83
N ASN A 10 -20.46 57.64 12.74
CA ASN A 10 -19.67 56.40 12.72
C ASN A 10 -19.13 55.82 14.05
N ARG A 11 -19.82 56.01 15.19
CA ARG A 11 -19.47 55.33 16.48
C ARG A 11 -20.41 54.18 16.88
N GLY A 12 -21.21 53.66 15.95
CA GLY A 12 -22.04 52.48 16.16
C GLY A 12 -21.26 51.18 15.89
N PHE A 13 -21.48 50.15 16.70
CA PHE A 13 -20.92 48.83 16.44
C PHE A 13 -21.63 48.22 15.25
N GLN A 14 -20.88 47.79 14.24
CA GLN A 14 -21.44 47.14 13.07
C GLN A 14 -21.33 45.63 13.20
N THR A 15 -22.41 44.91 12.95
CA THR A 15 -22.46 43.45 13.04
C THR A 15 -21.42 42.78 12.14
N ARG A 16 -21.08 43.38 10.99
CA ARG A 16 -20.01 42.87 10.10
C ARG A 16 -18.64 42.75 10.80
N TRP A 17 -18.38 43.54 11.84
CA TRP A 17 -17.12 43.49 12.58
C TRP A 17 -16.99 42.22 13.44
N GLU A 18 -18.08 41.49 13.71
CA GLU A 18 -18.03 40.15 14.32
C GLU A 18 -17.37 39.16 13.37
N SER A 19 -17.71 39.20 12.08
CA SER A 19 -17.14 38.31 11.07
C SER A 19 -15.81 38.80 10.50
N GLU A 20 -15.63 40.11 10.36
CA GLU A 20 -14.45 40.70 9.69
C GLU A 20 -13.24 40.87 10.61
N TYR A 21 -13.47 41.16 11.90
CA TYR A 21 -12.40 41.45 12.87
C TYR A 21 -12.50 40.64 14.16
N MET A 22 -13.45 39.69 14.24
CA MET A 22 -13.69 38.87 15.42
C MET A 22 -13.91 39.72 16.69
N PHE A 23 -14.73 40.77 16.59
CA PHE A 23 -15.12 41.59 17.74
C PHE A 23 -16.60 41.42 18.03
N THR A 24 -17.03 41.42 19.29
CA THR A 24 -18.45 41.58 19.65
C THR A 24 -18.62 42.77 20.61
N LYS A 25 -19.86 43.15 20.89
CA LYS A 25 -20.17 44.27 21.80
C LYS A 25 -20.60 43.74 23.16
N VAL A 26 -19.72 43.89 24.16
CA VAL A 26 -20.02 43.54 25.56
C VAL A 26 -20.08 44.83 26.38
N ALA A 27 -21.20 45.05 27.09
CA ALA A 27 -21.41 46.21 27.96
C ALA A 27 -21.06 47.57 27.30
N GLY A 28 -21.40 47.73 26.02
CA GLY A 28 -21.17 48.98 25.28
C GLY A 28 -19.78 49.14 24.65
N LYS A 29 -18.84 48.22 24.91
CA LYS A 29 -17.47 48.25 24.39
C LYS A 29 -17.23 47.16 23.34
N PRO A 30 -16.39 47.40 22.32
CA PRO A 30 -15.97 46.36 21.39
C PRO A 30 -14.92 45.47 22.09
N VAL A 31 -15.21 44.19 22.22
CA VAL A 31 -14.35 43.17 22.83
C VAL A 31 -13.92 42.17 21.76
N CYS A 32 -12.62 41.92 21.66
CA CYS A 32 -12.08 40.93 20.74
C CYS A 32 -12.43 39.52 21.21
N LEU A 33 -13.04 38.71 20.35
CA LEU A 33 -13.40 37.32 20.61
C LEU A 33 -12.18 36.39 20.68
N LEU A 34 -11.02 36.81 20.13
CA LEU A 34 -9.80 36.00 20.12
C LEU A 34 -8.97 36.14 21.40
N CYS A 35 -8.91 37.34 22.01
CA CYS A 35 -8.06 37.60 23.18
C CYS A 35 -8.79 38.23 24.37
N GLY A 36 -10.08 38.56 24.24
CA GLY A 36 -10.85 39.20 25.30
C GLY A 36 -10.51 40.68 25.56
N GLU A 37 -9.53 41.27 24.86
CA GLU A 37 -9.18 42.69 25.02
C GLU A 37 -10.27 43.61 24.44
N SER A 38 -10.56 44.71 25.15
CA SER A 38 -11.49 45.74 24.67
C SER A 38 -10.76 46.91 24.00
N VAL A 39 -11.27 47.40 22.88
CA VAL A 39 -10.71 48.58 22.19
C VAL A 39 -11.41 49.86 22.67
N ALA A 40 -10.62 50.85 23.11
CA ALA A 40 -11.14 52.05 23.79
C ALA A 40 -12.06 52.92 22.91
N VAL A 41 -11.81 52.96 21.59
CA VAL A 41 -12.55 53.81 20.66
C VAL A 41 -13.19 52.94 19.57
N LEU A 42 -14.52 52.96 19.56
CA LEU A 42 -15.39 52.15 18.71
C LEU A 42 -15.41 52.69 17.26
N LYS A 43 -14.31 52.42 16.55
CA LYS A 43 -14.06 52.77 15.15
C LYS A 43 -13.42 51.59 14.44
N GLU A 44 -13.90 51.30 13.24
CA GLU A 44 -13.40 50.20 12.39
C GLU A 44 -11.88 50.17 12.29
N TYR A 45 -11.24 51.31 12.06
CA TYR A 45 -9.78 51.42 12.01
C TYR A 45 -9.08 50.84 13.25
N ASN A 46 -9.62 51.02 14.45
CA ASN A 46 -8.99 50.53 15.68
C ASN A 46 -9.23 49.03 15.89
N LEU A 47 -10.41 48.53 15.51
CA LEU A 47 -10.72 47.10 15.55
C LEU A 47 -9.84 46.36 14.53
N ARG A 48 -9.79 46.88 13.30
CA ARG A 48 -8.91 46.39 12.24
C ARG A 48 -7.45 46.43 12.65
N ARG A 49 -6.95 47.56 13.17
CA ARG A 49 -5.57 47.68 13.64
C ARG A 49 -5.28 46.70 14.78
N HIS A 50 -6.17 46.56 15.76
CA HIS A 50 -6.00 45.55 16.82
C HIS A 50 -5.92 44.15 16.20
N TYR A 51 -6.85 43.81 15.31
CA TYR A 51 -6.88 42.52 14.64
C TYR A 51 -5.59 42.25 13.84
N GLU A 52 -5.18 43.19 13.00
CA GLU A 52 -3.99 43.10 12.17
C GLU A 52 -2.66 43.14 12.94
N THR A 53 -2.61 43.69 14.17
CA THR A 53 -1.35 43.83 14.93
C THR A 53 -1.20 42.85 16.08
N LYS A 54 -2.31 42.41 16.68
CA LYS A 54 -2.33 41.45 17.80
C LYS A 54 -2.60 40.02 17.35
N HIS A 55 -3.23 39.86 16.19
CA HIS A 55 -3.59 38.56 15.61
C HIS A 55 -2.97 38.41 14.20
N ALA A 56 -1.84 39.07 13.93
CA ALA A 56 -1.07 38.89 12.70
C ALA A 56 -0.50 37.46 12.60
N ASP A 57 -0.03 36.95 13.74
CA ASP A 57 0.65 35.65 13.84
C ASP A 57 -0.31 34.48 13.57
N THR A 58 -1.58 34.59 13.95
CA THR A 58 -2.59 33.55 13.63
C THR A 58 -2.90 33.44 12.14
N HIS A 59 -2.73 34.53 11.37
CA HIS A 59 -2.82 34.47 9.90
C HIS A 59 -1.53 33.94 9.25
N ALA A 60 -0.36 34.28 9.80
CA ALA A 60 0.90 33.73 9.34
C ALA A 60 0.93 32.21 9.51
N ASP A 61 0.56 31.70 10.68
CA ASP A 61 0.48 30.27 10.97
C ASP A 61 -0.51 29.55 10.07
N ALA A 62 -1.69 30.14 9.81
CA ALA A 62 -2.68 29.57 8.90
C ALA A 62 -2.14 29.45 7.46
N THR A 63 -1.39 30.43 6.97
CA THR A 63 -0.79 30.37 5.61
C THR A 63 0.34 29.36 5.51
N VAL A 64 1.15 29.21 6.57
CA VAL A 64 2.21 28.18 6.65
C VAL A 64 1.59 26.79 6.73
N LYS A 65 0.55 26.62 7.56
CA LYS A 65 -0.22 25.37 7.65
C LYS A 65 -0.82 24.98 6.31
N ALA A 66 -1.44 25.93 5.59
CA ALA A 66 -1.97 25.69 4.26
C ALA A 66 -0.87 25.27 3.26
N SER A 67 0.32 25.87 3.35
CA SER A 67 1.48 25.49 2.53
C SER A 67 1.90 24.03 2.77
N PHE A 68 1.97 23.59 4.04
CA PHE A 68 2.26 22.19 4.38
C PHE A 68 1.19 21.22 3.88
N ILE A 69 -0.09 21.54 4.09
CA ILE A 69 -1.21 20.68 3.63
C ILE A 69 -1.13 20.47 2.12
N LEU A 70 -0.89 21.53 1.35
CA LEU A 70 -0.77 21.43 -0.10
C LEU A 70 0.51 20.68 -0.53
N ALA A 71 1.61 20.85 0.19
CA ALA A 71 2.84 20.09 -0.08
C ALA A 71 2.64 18.58 0.18
N GLU A 72 1.94 18.22 1.26
CA GLU A 72 1.58 16.83 1.57
C GLU A 72 0.71 16.23 0.46
N GLU A 73 -0.30 16.96 -0.02
CA GLU A 73 -1.21 16.51 -1.07
C GLU A 73 -0.50 16.32 -2.42
N ILE A 74 0.39 17.25 -2.79
CA ILE A 74 1.24 17.14 -3.99
C ILE A 74 2.12 15.87 -3.90
N ALA A 75 2.73 15.62 -2.74
CA ALA A 75 3.56 14.44 -2.53
C ALA A 75 2.75 13.14 -2.63
N LYS A 76 1.64 13.02 -1.89
CA LYS A 76 0.75 11.84 -1.91
C LYS A 76 0.22 11.51 -3.30
N SER A 77 -0.05 12.55 -4.09
CA SER A 77 -0.51 12.42 -5.48
C SER A 77 0.62 12.15 -6.48
N ALA A 78 1.87 11.97 -6.02
CA ALA A 78 3.06 11.80 -6.85
C ALA A 78 3.26 12.91 -7.91
N ARG A 79 2.81 14.14 -7.62
CA ARG A 79 2.88 15.27 -8.55
C ARG A 79 4.25 15.98 -8.47
N PRO A 80 4.69 16.64 -9.55
CA PRO A 80 5.91 17.44 -9.52
C PRO A 80 5.81 18.63 -8.55
N PHE A 81 6.91 19.04 -7.93
CA PHE A 81 6.92 20.20 -7.00
C PHE A 81 6.50 21.52 -7.66
N THR A 82 6.65 21.65 -8.98
CA THR A 82 6.19 22.80 -9.76
C THR A 82 4.67 22.94 -9.80
N GLU A 83 3.93 21.89 -9.43
CA GLU A 83 2.46 21.93 -9.34
C GLU A 83 1.99 22.98 -8.32
N GLY A 84 2.81 23.30 -7.31
CA GLY A 84 2.50 24.33 -6.33
C GLY A 84 2.23 25.70 -6.96
N ASP A 85 2.98 26.10 -7.98
CA ASP A 85 2.77 27.37 -8.69
C ASP A 85 1.44 27.37 -9.46
N PHE A 86 1.09 26.24 -10.09
CA PHE A 86 -0.19 26.09 -10.78
C PHE A 86 -1.37 26.15 -9.81
N ILE A 87 -1.30 25.41 -8.70
CA ILE A 87 -2.32 25.41 -7.65
C ILE A 87 -2.49 26.84 -7.08
N LYS A 88 -1.39 27.55 -6.80
CA LYS A 88 -1.43 28.94 -6.34
C LYS A 88 -2.17 29.84 -7.30
N ASN A 89 -1.87 29.73 -8.59
CA ASN A 89 -2.55 30.53 -9.63
C ASN A 89 -4.05 30.23 -9.71
N CYS A 90 -4.43 28.96 -9.61
CA CYS A 90 -5.85 28.55 -9.56
C CYS A 90 -6.56 29.12 -8.34
N MET A 91 -5.95 29.01 -7.15
CA MET A 91 -6.52 29.54 -5.90
C MET A 91 -6.70 31.05 -5.95
N ILE A 92 -5.75 31.80 -6.51
CA ILE A 92 -5.85 33.25 -6.65
C ILE A 92 -7.01 33.62 -7.58
N LYS A 93 -7.15 32.98 -8.74
CA LYS A 93 -8.26 33.24 -9.67
C LYS A 93 -9.63 32.97 -9.05
N VAL A 94 -9.76 31.88 -8.29
CA VAL A 94 -11.00 31.57 -7.57
C VAL A 94 -11.24 32.62 -6.47
N CYS A 95 -10.21 33.02 -5.74
CA CYS A 95 -10.30 34.04 -4.70
C CYS A 95 -10.73 35.40 -5.27
N ASP A 96 -10.22 35.78 -6.45
CA ASP A 96 -10.57 37.05 -7.12
C ASP A 96 -12.08 37.14 -7.41
N GLU A 97 -12.74 36.01 -7.69
CA GLU A 97 -14.18 35.96 -7.99
C GLU A 97 -15.06 35.71 -6.75
N VAL A 98 -14.61 34.86 -5.81
CA VAL A 98 -15.44 34.38 -4.69
C VAL A 98 -15.26 35.21 -3.42
N CYS A 99 -14.04 35.68 -3.14
CA CYS A 99 -13.68 36.39 -1.90
C CYS A 99 -12.49 37.35 -2.10
N PRO A 100 -12.62 38.37 -2.98
CA PRO A 100 -11.51 39.25 -3.35
C PRO A 100 -10.91 40.00 -2.14
N GLU A 101 -11.69 40.23 -1.09
CA GLU A 101 -11.23 40.84 0.16
C GLU A 101 -10.16 40.00 0.89
N LYS A 102 -10.08 38.69 0.64
CA LYS A 102 -9.10 37.78 1.25
C LYS A 102 -7.89 37.50 0.37
N ARG A 103 -7.80 38.12 -0.81
CA ARG A 103 -6.76 37.86 -1.81
C ARG A 103 -5.33 37.88 -1.26
N GLN A 104 -5.02 38.79 -0.34
CA GLN A 104 -3.68 38.88 0.24
C GLN A 104 -3.30 37.64 1.05
N LEU A 105 -4.26 36.99 1.73
CA LEU A 105 -4.00 35.75 2.48
C LEU A 105 -3.58 34.62 1.53
N PHE A 106 -4.23 34.49 0.37
CA PHE A 106 -3.87 33.50 -0.65
C PHE A 106 -2.52 33.80 -1.31
N LEU A 107 -2.19 35.08 -1.53
CA LEU A 107 -0.86 35.47 -2.00
C LEU A 107 0.26 35.09 -1.02
N ASN A 108 -0.02 35.16 0.28
CA ASN A 108 0.94 34.85 1.34
C ASN A 108 1.21 33.33 1.48
N VAL A 109 0.33 32.46 0.97
CA VAL A 109 0.60 31.01 0.93
C VAL A 109 1.75 30.73 -0.03
N SER A 110 2.88 30.28 0.51
CA SER A 110 4.09 30.02 -0.27
C SER A 110 4.04 28.62 -0.87
N LEU A 111 4.01 28.53 -2.21
CA LEU A 111 3.88 27.27 -2.96
C LEU A 111 4.87 27.19 -4.13
N SER A 112 5.96 27.96 -4.07
CA SER A 112 7.01 27.85 -5.08
C SER A 112 7.58 26.43 -5.09
N ARG A 113 8.13 25.99 -6.23
CA ARG A 113 8.81 24.69 -6.34
C ARG A 113 9.76 24.38 -5.17
N ASN A 114 10.58 25.36 -4.76
CA ASN A 114 11.55 25.17 -3.68
C ASN A 114 10.86 25.08 -2.31
N THR A 115 9.83 25.91 -2.08
CA THR A 115 9.02 25.82 -0.87
C THR A 115 8.38 24.44 -0.76
N ILE A 116 7.75 23.94 -1.82
CA ILE A 116 7.13 22.61 -1.80
C ILE A 116 8.17 21.53 -1.49
N ALA A 117 9.36 21.59 -2.10
CA ALA A 117 10.43 20.64 -1.81
C ALA A 117 10.83 20.65 -0.32
N GLU A 118 11.08 21.84 0.25
CA GLU A 118 11.44 22.01 1.66
C GLU A 118 10.33 21.51 2.61
N ARG A 119 9.06 21.80 2.30
CA ARG A 119 7.91 21.33 3.09
C ARG A 119 7.80 19.82 3.05
N VAL A 120 7.99 19.21 1.88
CA VAL A 120 8.00 17.75 1.72
C VAL A 120 9.11 17.12 2.55
N ASP A 121 10.31 17.69 2.56
CA ASP A 121 11.41 17.17 3.40
C ASP A 121 11.09 17.28 4.90
N GLN A 122 10.51 18.40 5.34
CA GLN A 122 10.09 18.58 6.73
C GLN A 122 9.00 17.59 7.17
N LEU A 123 8.00 17.35 6.31
CA LEU A 123 6.95 16.35 6.56
C LEU A 123 7.55 14.94 6.65
N SER A 124 8.46 14.60 5.74
CA SER A 124 9.18 13.32 5.73
C SER A 124 10.03 13.11 6.98
N ILE A 125 10.78 14.13 7.41
CA ILE A 125 11.59 14.10 8.65
C ILE A 125 10.68 13.89 9.86
N ASN A 126 9.57 14.63 9.96
CA ASN A 126 8.63 14.47 11.06
C ASN A 126 8.05 13.04 11.13
N LEU A 127 7.68 12.45 9.99
CA LEU A 127 7.25 11.05 9.94
C LEU A 127 8.36 10.08 10.39
N LYS A 128 9.61 10.31 9.96
CA LYS A 128 10.75 9.50 10.39
C LYS A 128 10.96 9.59 11.90
N GLU A 129 10.94 10.80 12.48
CA GLU A 129 11.09 11.02 13.92
C GLU A 129 9.98 10.33 14.73
N GLN A 130 8.73 10.42 14.27
CA GLN A 130 7.61 9.69 14.87
C GLN A 130 7.84 8.17 14.85
N LEU A 131 8.30 7.62 13.73
CA LEU A 131 8.58 6.20 13.60
C LEU A 131 9.74 5.74 14.49
N VAL A 132 10.83 6.50 14.55
CA VAL A 132 11.96 6.23 15.48
C VAL A 132 11.46 6.20 16.93
N LYS A 133 10.64 7.18 17.32
CA LYS A 133 10.06 7.23 18.67
C LYS A 133 9.21 6.00 18.98
N LYS A 134 8.30 5.62 18.08
CA LYS A 134 7.48 4.40 18.21
C LYS A 134 8.31 3.12 18.19
N GLY A 135 9.39 3.09 17.42
CA GLY A 135 10.31 1.94 17.31
C GLY A 135 10.85 1.48 18.66
N LYS A 136 11.10 2.42 19.57
CA LYS A 136 11.59 2.15 20.94
C LYS A 136 10.58 1.37 21.78
N ASP A 137 9.29 1.63 21.55
CA ASP A 137 8.17 1.05 22.31
C ASP A 137 7.70 -0.29 21.74
N PHE A 138 8.18 -0.70 20.56
CA PHE A 138 7.84 -2.00 20.01
C PHE A 138 8.32 -3.11 20.95
N ILE A 139 7.51 -4.14 21.11
CA ILE A 139 7.86 -5.39 21.79
C ILE A 139 8.18 -6.50 20.79
N ALA A 140 7.79 -6.31 19.52
CA ALA A 140 8.12 -7.16 18.39
C ALA A 140 8.05 -6.31 17.10
N TYR A 141 8.95 -6.55 16.15
CA TYR A 141 8.82 -6.03 14.79
C TYR A 141 9.31 -7.04 13.76
N SER A 142 8.86 -6.87 12.52
CA SER A 142 9.38 -7.61 11.37
C SER A 142 9.62 -6.66 10.20
N LEU A 143 10.40 -7.14 9.23
CA LEU A 143 10.73 -6.39 8.01
C LEU A 143 10.18 -7.09 6.77
N ALA A 144 9.71 -6.31 5.81
CA ALA A 144 9.49 -6.74 4.43
C ALA A 144 10.52 -6.06 3.54
N VAL A 145 11.26 -6.85 2.77
CA VAL A 145 12.37 -6.40 1.95
C VAL A 145 12.19 -6.91 0.54
N ASP A 146 12.30 -6.02 -0.44
CA ASP A 146 12.19 -6.36 -1.85
C ASP A 146 13.12 -5.47 -2.68
N GLU A 147 13.51 -5.95 -3.85
CA GLU A 147 14.39 -5.24 -4.77
C GLU A 147 13.69 -5.02 -6.12
N SER A 148 13.83 -3.82 -6.67
CA SER A 148 13.42 -3.55 -8.05
C SER A 148 14.36 -2.56 -8.71
N THR A 149 14.50 -2.63 -10.02
CA THR A 149 15.36 -1.72 -10.80
C THR A 149 14.57 -0.49 -11.22
N ASP A 150 15.13 0.70 -11.01
CA ASP A 150 14.53 1.94 -11.49
C ASP A 150 14.86 2.21 -12.98
N ILE A 151 14.28 3.28 -13.53
CA ILE A 151 14.48 3.66 -14.95
C ILE A 151 15.92 4.03 -15.33
N SER A 152 16.82 4.15 -14.34
CA SER A 152 18.25 4.45 -14.53
C SER A 152 19.13 3.21 -14.34
N ASP A 153 18.53 2.02 -14.39
CA ASP A 153 19.18 0.72 -14.18
C ASP A 153 19.85 0.56 -12.80
N ILE A 154 19.43 1.36 -11.81
CA ILE A 154 19.89 1.24 -10.43
C ILE A 154 18.90 0.36 -9.67
N ALA A 155 19.40 -0.72 -9.06
CA ALA A 155 18.61 -1.54 -8.15
C ALA A 155 18.28 -0.74 -6.88
N GLN A 156 17.03 -0.82 -6.44
CA GLN A 156 16.49 -0.10 -5.30
C GLN A 156 15.94 -1.12 -4.30
N LEU A 157 16.53 -1.14 -3.10
CA LEU A 157 16.10 -1.98 -2.00
C LEU A 157 15.04 -1.25 -1.18
N SER A 158 13.80 -1.73 -1.22
CA SER A 158 12.69 -1.23 -0.42
C SER A 158 12.62 -2.00 0.90
N ILE A 159 12.52 -1.27 2.01
CA ILE A 159 12.38 -1.83 3.36
C ILE A 159 11.15 -1.23 4.03
N PHE A 160 10.22 -2.11 4.43
CA PHE A 160 9.08 -1.76 5.28
C PHE A 160 9.23 -2.41 6.66
N ILE A 161 8.71 -1.74 7.67
CA ILE A 161 8.63 -2.24 9.05
C ILE A 161 7.19 -2.44 9.45
N ARG A 162 6.94 -3.50 10.21
CA ARG A 162 5.69 -3.71 10.95
C ARG A 162 6.04 -4.01 12.39
N GLY A 163 5.77 -3.04 13.26
CA GLY A 163 6.04 -3.12 14.69
C GLY A 163 4.76 -3.20 15.51
N VAL A 164 4.85 -3.83 16.67
CA VAL A 164 3.74 -3.97 17.62
C VAL A 164 4.18 -3.47 18.98
N ASP A 165 3.43 -2.53 19.55
CA ASP A 165 3.71 -1.96 20.87
C ASP A 165 3.17 -2.84 22.02
N SER A 166 3.46 -2.42 23.25
CA SER A 166 2.99 -3.09 24.46
C SER A 166 1.48 -3.11 24.62
N ASN A 167 0.72 -2.28 23.87
CA ASN A 167 -0.73 -2.28 23.81
C ASN A 167 -1.28 -3.18 22.69
N LEU A 168 -0.42 -3.93 22.00
CA LEU A 168 -0.73 -4.74 20.83
C LEU A 168 -1.29 -3.93 19.66
N SER A 169 -0.92 -2.65 19.59
CA SER A 169 -1.24 -1.80 18.44
C SER A 169 -0.17 -1.99 17.36
N VAL A 170 -0.60 -2.29 16.15
CA VAL A 170 0.28 -2.46 14.99
C VAL A 170 0.63 -1.09 14.41
N THR A 171 1.88 -0.89 14.02
CA THR A 171 2.34 0.23 13.21
C THR A 171 3.08 -0.35 12.00
N GLU A 172 2.57 -0.10 10.80
CA GLU A 172 3.14 -0.58 9.54
C GLU A 172 3.58 0.61 8.69
N GLU A 173 4.88 0.76 8.44
CA GLU A 173 5.43 1.98 7.84
C GLU A 173 6.61 1.73 6.91
N PHE A 174 6.83 2.67 6.00
CA PHE A 174 8.01 2.70 5.14
C PHE A 174 9.27 3.04 5.96
N LEU A 175 10.26 2.15 5.91
CA LEU A 175 11.50 2.31 6.66
C LEU A 175 12.57 3.00 5.83
N ALA A 176 12.88 2.50 4.63
CA ALA A 176 13.84 3.13 3.73
C ALA A 176 13.76 2.60 2.29
N LEU A 177 14.28 3.40 1.35
CA LEU A 177 14.61 2.99 -0.01
C LEU A 177 16.12 3.22 -0.18
N ARG A 178 16.88 2.14 -0.43
CA ARG A 178 18.34 2.20 -0.54
C ARG A 178 18.78 1.90 -1.98
N PRO A 179 19.47 2.83 -2.66
CA PRO A 179 20.05 2.55 -3.96
C PRO A 179 21.22 1.58 -3.79
N MET A 180 21.22 0.50 -4.56
CA MET A 180 22.28 -0.50 -4.59
C MET A 180 23.26 -0.15 -5.71
N HIS A 181 24.48 0.25 -5.36
CA HIS A 181 25.52 0.61 -6.33
C HIS A 181 26.46 -0.57 -6.57
N GLY A 182 26.51 -1.07 -7.81
CA GLY A 182 27.39 -2.17 -8.19
C GLY A 182 26.68 -3.53 -8.13
N THR A 183 26.79 -4.23 -6.99
CA THR A 183 26.24 -5.58 -6.82
C THR A 183 25.05 -5.62 -5.87
N THR A 184 24.24 -6.67 -5.99
CA THR A 184 23.06 -6.94 -5.14
C THR A 184 23.19 -8.32 -4.49
N THR A 185 24.38 -8.63 -3.95
CA THR A 185 24.60 -9.88 -3.23
C THR A 185 23.88 -9.85 -1.88
N GLY A 186 23.66 -11.02 -1.28
CA GLY A 186 23.08 -11.06 0.07
C GLY A 186 23.91 -10.31 1.12
N HIS A 187 25.21 -10.11 0.89
CA HIS A 187 26.03 -9.26 1.76
C HIS A 187 25.72 -7.78 1.61
N ASP A 188 25.65 -7.28 0.38
CA ASP A 188 25.33 -5.88 0.08
C ASP A 188 23.95 -5.53 0.65
N LEU A 189 22.98 -6.42 0.43
CA LEU A 189 21.63 -6.29 0.98
C LEU A 189 21.63 -6.26 2.52
N TYR A 190 22.42 -7.14 3.15
CA TYR A 190 22.55 -7.16 4.61
C TYR A 190 23.14 -5.87 5.17
N GLU A 191 24.16 -5.30 4.54
CA GLU A 191 24.78 -4.06 5.00
C GLU A 191 23.77 -2.90 4.98
N GLU A 192 22.99 -2.77 3.91
CA GLU A 192 21.95 -1.75 3.80
C GLU A 192 20.82 -1.95 4.82
N VAL A 193 20.34 -3.18 5.00
CA VAL A 193 19.31 -3.50 6.00
C VAL A 193 19.83 -3.24 7.41
N SER A 194 21.04 -3.71 7.75
CA SER A 194 21.67 -3.53 9.06
C SER A 194 21.88 -2.05 9.37
N ARG A 195 22.39 -1.28 8.41
CA ARG A 195 22.51 0.18 8.53
C ARG A 195 21.16 0.83 8.82
N CYS A 196 20.11 0.42 8.12
CA CYS A 196 18.77 0.94 8.33
C CYS A 196 18.20 0.61 9.72
N VAL A 197 18.40 -0.61 10.22
CA VAL A 197 17.97 -1.02 11.56
C VAL A 197 18.69 -0.20 12.63
N ASN A 198 20.01 0.00 12.47
CA ASN A 198 20.83 0.78 13.41
C ASN A 198 20.49 2.29 13.38
N GLU A 199 20.30 2.88 12.20
CA GLU A 199 19.87 4.29 12.04
C GLU A 199 18.52 4.57 12.70
N MET A 200 17.66 3.57 12.79
CA MET A 200 16.33 3.66 13.39
C MET A 200 16.32 3.28 14.88
N GLU A 201 17.50 2.97 15.45
CA GLU A 201 17.68 2.54 16.84
C GLU A 201 16.77 1.34 17.22
N LEU A 202 16.55 0.43 16.27
CA LEU A 202 15.68 -0.72 16.47
C LEU A 202 16.47 -1.88 17.13
N PRO A 203 15.99 -2.43 18.27
CA PRO A 203 16.71 -3.50 18.95
C PRO A 203 16.65 -4.83 18.18
N TRP A 204 17.79 -5.49 17.96
CA TRP A 204 17.84 -6.74 17.17
C TRP A 204 17.11 -7.90 17.86
N GLU A 205 17.06 -7.92 19.19
CA GLU A 205 16.37 -8.94 19.97
C GLU A 205 14.84 -8.93 19.82
N LYS A 206 14.29 -7.82 19.31
CA LYS A 206 12.85 -7.67 19.03
C LYS A 206 12.49 -7.97 17.58
N LEU A 207 13.47 -8.26 16.71
CA LEU A 207 13.23 -8.67 15.34
C LEU A 207 12.67 -10.10 15.33
N VAL A 208 11.47 -10.26 14.78
CA VAL A 208 10.75 -11.53 14.74
C VAL A 208 10.81 -12.17 13.37
N GLY A 209 10.67 -11.38 12.31
CA GLY A 209 10.55 -11.93 10.97
C GLY A 209 11.08 -11.06 9.85
N LEU A 210 11.34 -11.73 8.73
CA LEU A 210 11.81 -11.14 7.48
C LEU A 210 11.06 -11.75 6.30
N THR A 211 10.39 -10.94 5.50
CA THR A 211 9.70 -11.37 4.29
C THR A 211 10.40 -10.84 3.06
N THR A 212 10.67 -11.72 2.08
CA THR A 212 11.37 -11.37 0.83
C THR A 212 10.72 -12.00 -0.39
N ASP A 213 11.12 -11.61 -1.60
CA ASP A 213 10.67 -12.19 -2.86
C ASP A 213 11.20 -13.62 -3.15
N GLY A 214 12.04 -14.17 -2.26
CA GLY A 214 12.61 -15.50 -2.42
C GLY A 214 13.78 -15.60 -3.39
N ALA A 215 14.34 -14.48 -3.88
CA ALA A 215 15.50 -14.49 -4.75
C ALA A 215 16.73 -15.13 -4.05
N PRO A 216 17.67 -15.75 -4.79
CA PRO A 216 18.86 -16.37 -4.20
C PRO A 216 19.70 -15.43 -3.33
N ALA A 217 19.79 -14.14 -3.69
CA ALA A 217 20.48 -13.13 -2.89
C ALA A 217 19.77 -12.84 -1.55
N MET A 218 18.46 -13.03 -1.49
CA MET A 218 17.66 -12.84 -0.28
C MET A 218 17.68 -14.10 0.61
N CYS A 219 17.37 -15.27 0.03
CA CYS A 219 17.09 -16.51 0.75
C CYS A 219 18.21 -17.57 0.67
N GLY A 220 19.35 -17.26 0.05
CA GLY A 220 20.48 -18.17 -0.05
C GLY A 220 20.92 -18.69 1.32
N HIS A 221 21.08 -20.01 1.44
CA HIS A 221 21.26 -20.69 2.74
C HIS A 221 22.50 -20.25 3.54
N ARG A 222 23.57 -19.84 2.85
CA ARG A 222 24.84 -19.42 3.48
C ARG A 222 25.17 -17.96 3.28
N SER A 223 24.80 -17.39 2.14
CA SER A 223 25.23 -16.05 1.72
C SER A 223 24.08 -15.11 1.42
N GLY A 224 22.84 -15.55 1.61
CA GLY A 224 21.67 -14.70 1.42
C GLY A 224 21.46 -13.75 2.59
N LEU A 225 20.68 -12.68 2.36
CA LEU A 225 20.26 -11.72 3.39
C LEU A 225 19.73 -12.41 4.66
N VAL A 226 18.83 -13.38 4.51
CA VAL A 226 18.21 -14.13 5.63
C VAL A 226 19.28 -14.80 6.51
N ALA A 227 20.28 -15.44 5.89
CA ALA A 227 21.35 -16.11 6.62
C ALA A 227 22.19 -15.12 7.43
N LYS A 228 22.54 -13.98 6.83
CA LYS A 228 23.33 -12.93 7.48
C LYS A 228 22.59 -12.21 8.61
N ILE A 229 21.28 -12.00 8.48
CA ILE A 229 20.47 -11.47 9.59
C ILE A 229 20.43 -12.46 10.76
N ARG A 230 20.31 -13.77 10.49
CA ARG A 230 20.38 -14.78 11.57
C ARG A 230 21.72 -14.76 12.29
N GLU A 231 22.83 -14.68 11.55
CA GLU A 231 24.17 -14.53 12.13
C GLU A 231 24.24 -13.29 13.03
N LYS A 232 23.76 -12.13 12.54
CA LYS A 232 23.73 -10.90 13.33
C LYS A 232 22.87 -10.99 14.60
N MET A 233 21.71 -11.63 14.52
CA MET A 233 20.86 -11.83 15.70
C MET A 233 21.55 -12.72 16.75
N GLN A 234 22.32 -13.72 16.32
CA GLN A 234 23.12 -14.55 17.23
C GLN A 234 24.25 -13.74 17.88
N GLU A 235 24.94 -12.88 17.13
CA GLU A 235 25.98 -11.98 17.66
C GLU A 235 25.44 -11.02 18.74
N GLU A 236 24.21 -10.54 18.58
CA GLU A 236 23.52 -9.67 19.53
C GLU A 236 22.86 -10.43 20.70
N ASN A 237 23.10 -11.74 20.82
CA ASN A 237 22.49 -12.63 21.82
C ASN A 237 20.95 -12.57 21.84
N ALA A 238 20.33 -12.37 20.68
CA ALA A 238 18.88 -12.46 20.55
C ALA A 238 18.41 -13.90 20.85
N THR A 239 17.45 -14.03 21.77
CA THR A 239 16.92 -15.34 22.18
C THR A 239 15.86 -15.90 21.22
N GLY A 240 15.29 -15.05 20.36
CA GLY A 240 14.29 -15.41 19.37
C GLY A 240 14.91 -15.92 18.06
N GLU A 241 14.24 -16.88 17.42
CA GLU A 241 14.61 -17.33 16.07
C GLU A 241 13.94 -16.45 15.00
N LEU A 242 14.70 -16.04 13.99
CA LEU A 242 14.17 -15.29 12.85
C LEU A 242 13.24 -16.17 11.99
N THR A 243 11.97 -15.78 11.95
CA THR A 243 10.99 -16.36 11.03
C THR A 243 11.10 -15.71 9.65
N ALA A 244 11.64 -16.44 8.67
CA ALA A 244 11.79 -15.93 7.31
C ALA A 244 10.70 -16.50 6.39
N TYR A 245 10.01 -15.64 5.66
CA TYR A 245 9.01 -16.02 4.67
C TYR A 245 9.42 -15.61 3.26
N HIS A 246 9.10 -16.47 2.31
CA HIS A 246 9.00 -16.05 0.91
C HIS A 246 7.59 -15.48 0.70
N CYS A 247 7.51 -14.25 0.21
CA CYS A 247 6.30 -13.50 -0.13
C CYS A 247 5.20 -14.40 -0.69
N ILE A 248 4.06 -14.44 0.01
CA ILE A 248 2.95 -15.34 -0.28
C ILE A 248 2.35 -15.12 -1.67
N ILE A 249 2.36 -13.87 -2.15
CA ILE A 249 1.87 -13.47 -3.47
C ILE A 249 2.84 -13.98 -4.55
N HIS A 250 4.15 -13.85 -4.31
CA HIS A 250 5.16 -14.35 -5.24
C HIS A 250 5.10 -15.89 -5.30
N GLN A 251 5.00 -16.57 -4.16
CA GLN A 251 4.84 -18.03 -4.11
C GLN A 251 3.61 -18.52 -4.89
N GLU A 252 2.46 -17.85 -4.73
CA GLU A 252 1.23 -18.13 -5.47
C GLU A 252 1.46 -17.99 -6.99
N ALA A 253 2.04 -16.86 -7.43
CA ALA A 253 2.33 -16.63 -8.84
C ALA A 253 3.28 -17.68 -9.43
N LEU A 254 4.25 -18.17 -8.65
CA LEU A 254 5.14 -19.25 -9.07
C LEU A 254 4.45 -20.62 -9.16
N CYS A 255 3.39 -20.87 -8.39
CA CYS A 255 2.61 -22.10 -8.49
C CYS A 255 1.94 -22.22 -9.86
N GLY A 256 1.48 -21.12 -10.46
CA GLY A 256 0.87 -21.11 -11.80
C GLY A 256 1.77 -21.74 -12.87
N LYS A 257 3.10 -21.61 -12.73
CA LYS A 257 4.09 -22.24 -13.63
C LYS A 257 4.07 -23.77 -13.60
N ALA A 258 3.56 -24.38 -12.53
CA ALA A 258 3.46 -25.84 -12.41
C ALA A 258 2.50 -26.48 -13.42
N LEU A 259 1.58 -25.70 -14.01
CA LEU A 259 0.61 -26.18 -15.01
C LEU A 259 1.27 -26.62 -16.33
N LYS A 260 2.47 -26.10 -16.64
CA LYS A 260 3.22 -26.39 -17.87
C LYS A 260 2.36 -26.24 -19.13
N MET A 261 1.72 -25.09 -19.30
CA MET A 261 0.83 -24.77 -20.45
C MET A 261 1.39 -23.67 -21.33
N GLU A 262 2.72 -23.61 -21.46
CA GLU A 262 3.43 -22.62 -22.28
C GLU A 262 3.04 -22.71 -23.76
N HIS A 263 2.73 -23.92 -24.25
CA HIS A 263 2.28 -24.11 -25.63
C HIS A 263 0.96 -23.39 -25.93
N VAL A 264 0.02 -23.40 -24.98
CA VAL A 264 -1.25 -22.65 -25.09
C VAL A 264 -0.98 -21.14 -25.05
N MET A 265 -0.23 -20.70 -24.04
CA MET A 265 0.04 -19.28 -23.84
C MET A 265 0.85 -18.66 -24.98
N SER A 266 1.78 -19.40 -25.57
CA SER A 266 2.57 -18.96 -26.73
C SER A 266 1.70 -18.67 -27.94
N ILE A 267 0.75 -19.57 -28.25
CA ILE A 267 -0.18 -19.41 -29.37
C ILE A 267 -1.08 -18.18 -29.14
N ILE A 268 -1.64 -18.04 -27.93
CA ILE A 268 -2.49 -16.91 -27.57
C ILE A 268 -1.72 -15.59 -27.66
N THR A 269 -0.52 -15.54 -27.09
CA THR A 269 0.32 -14.35 -27.11
C THR A 269 0.66 -13.94 -28.55
N ARG A 270 1.02 -14.90 -29.41
CA ARG A 270 1.28 -14.65 -30.83
C ARG A 270 0.04 -14.08 -31.54
N THR A 271 -1.14 -14.64 -31.27
CA THR A 271 -2.41 -14.18 -31.84
C THR A 271 -2.74 -12.75 -31.41
N VAL A 272 -2.68 -12.48 -30.10
CA VAL A 272 -2.93 -11.15 -29.52
C VAL A 272 -1.94 -10.12 -30.10
N ASN A 273 -0.65 -10.47 -30.15
CA ASN A 273 0.38 -9.59 -30.70
C ASN A 273 0.15 -9.31 -32.19
N PHE A 274 -0.27 -10.29 -32.99
CA PHE A 274 -0.59 -10.06 -34.39
C PHE A 274 -1.73 -9.05 -34.58
N ILE A 275 -2.76 -9.14 -33.75
CA ILE A 275 -3.92 -8.24 -33.79
C ILE A 275 -3.54 -6.84 -33.29
N ARG A 276 -2.83 -6.76 -32.17
CA ARG A 276 -2.63 -5.51 -31.44
C ARG A 276 -1.35 -4.75 -31.78
N ALA A 277 -0.26 -5.42 -32.14
CA ALA A 277 1.03 -4.76 -32.34
C ALA A 277 1.03 -3.80 -33.55
N LYS A 278 0.14 -4.03 -34.52
CA LYS A 278 -0.04 -3.13 -35.67
C LYS A 278 -1.35 -2.37 -35.53
N GLY A 279 -1.28 -1.03 -35.44
CA GLY A 279 -2.47 -0.18 -35.30
C GLY A 279 -3.50 -0.34 -36.44
N LEU A 280 -3.08 -0.74 -37.64
CA LEU A 280 -4.00 -1.09 -38.73
C LEU A 280 -4.80 -2.36 -38.41
N ASN A 281 -4.13 -3.44 -37.99
CA ASN A 281 -4.78 -4.70 -37.64
C ASN A 281 -5.75 -4.50 -36.47
N HIS A 282 -5.36 -3.72 -35.46
CA HIS A 282 -6.21 -3.45 -34.30
C HIS A 282 -7.49 -2.70 -34.69
N ARG A 283 -7.37 -1.63 -35.51
CA ARG A 283 -8.53 -0.88 -36.01
C ARG A 283 -9.44 -1.75 -36.89
N GLN A 284 -8.86 -2.58 -37.75
CA GLN A 284 -9.62 -3.50 -38.60
C GLN A 284 -10.35 -4.57 -37.77
N PHE A 285 -9.72 -5.11 -36.72
CA PHE A 285 -10.35 -6.06 -35.83
C PHE A 285 -11.48 -5.43 -35.03
N LYS A 286 -11.31 -4.20 -34.52
CA LYS A 286 -12.40 -3.45 -33.86
C LYS A 286 -13.61 -3.23 -34.76
N ALA A 287 -13.36 -2.79 -36.00
CA ALA A 287 -14.42 -2.60 -36.98
C ALA A 287 -15.16 -3.93 -37.24
N PHE A 288 -14.40 -5.01 -37.43
CA PHE A 288 -14.94 -6.36 -37.62
C PHE A 288 -15.81 -6.84 -36.43
N LEU A 289 -15.38 -6.62 -35.19
CA LEU A 289 -16.17 -6.96 -34.00
C LEU A 289 -17.46 -6.14 -33.88
N THR A 290 -17.43 -4.90 -34.36
CA THR A 290 -18.61 -4.01 -34.39
C THR A 290 -19.60 -4.47 -35.45
N GLU A 291 -19.11 -4.89 -36.62
CA GLU A 291 -19.92 -5.44 -37.71
C GLU A 291 -20.60 -6.77 -37.33
N LEU A 292 -19.96 -7.57 -36.47
CA LEU A 292 -20.50 -8.83 -35.95
C LEU A 292 -21.38 -8.67 -34.70
N GLU A 293 -21.64 -7.43 -34.24
CA GLU A 293 -22.44 -7.12 -33.04
C GLU A 293 -22.02 -7.91 -31.79
N THR A 294 -20.72 -8.16 -31.64
CA THR A 294 -20.20 -8.93 -30.50
C THR A 294 -20.38 -8.21 -29.16
N GLU A 295 -20.59 -8.95 -28.07
CA GLU A 295 -20.68 -8.39 -26.70
C GLU A 295 -19.39 -7.66 -26.28
N HIS A 296 -18.28 -7.92 -26.96
CA HIS A 296 -16.96 -7.41 -26.63
C HIS A 296 -16.35 -6.62 -27.78
N GLY A 297 -16.31 -5.28 -27.67
CA GLY A 297 -15.78 -4.40 -28.72
C GLY A 297 -14.25 -4.30 -28.85
N ASP A 298 -13.47 -5.05 -28.06
CA ASP A 298 -12.00 -5.04 -28.16
C ASP A 298 -11.34 -6.26 -27.48
N LEU A 299 -10.09 -6.53 -27.87
CA LEU A 299 -9.16 -7.45 -27.22
C LEU A 299 -8.11 -6.65 -26.43
N PRO A 300 -7.88 -6.88 -25.12
CA PRO A 300 -6.85 -6.17 -24.36
C PRO A 300 -5.44 -6.39 -24.91
N TYR A 301 -4.52 -5.42 -24.72
CA TYR A 301 -3.11 -5.61 -25.09
C TYR A 301 -2.40 -6.54 -24.12
N HIS A 302 -1.53 -7.39 -24.64
CA HIS A 302 -0.59 -8.14 -23.83
C HIS A 302 0.66 -7.32 -23.56
N THR A 303 0.93 -7.01 -22.30
CA THR A 303 2.27 -6.65 -21.81
C THR A 303 2.71 -7.80 -20.91
N GLU A 304 3.96 -8.27 -21.02
CA GLU A 304 4.54 -9.41 -20.29
C GLU A 304 4.70 -9.18 -18.78
N VAL A 305 3.66 -8.66 -18.12
CA VAL A 305 3.74 -8.21 -16.74
C VAL A 305 2.55 -8.82 -15.98
N ARG A 306 2.84 -9.94 -15.30
CA ARG A 306 2.04 -10.68 -14.30
C ARG A 306 0.94 -11.61 -14.82
N TRP A 307 0.85 -12.81 -14.24
CA TRP A 307 -0.19 -13.84 -14.49
C TRP A 307 -1.63 -13.29 -14.41
N LEU A 308 -1.86 -12.29 -13.54
CA LEU A 308 -3.14 -11.56 -13.41
C LEU A 308 -3.62 -10.89 -14.72
N SER A 309 -2.70 -10.30 -15.49
CA SER A 309 -3.05 -9.65 -16.76
C SER A 309 -3.27 -10.69 -17.87
N GLN A 310 -2.58 -11.83 -17.79
CA GLN A 310 -2.73 -12.96 -18.71
C GLN A 310 -4.13 -13.58 -18.63
N GLY A 311 -4.71 -13.71 -17.43
CA GLY A 311 -6.06 -14.28 -17.26
C GLY A 311 -7.15 -13.53 -17.99
N LYS A 312 -7.13 -12.19 -17.98
CA LYS A 312 -8.13 -11.37 -18.69
C LYS A 312 -7.99 -11.47 -20.20
N VAL A 313 -6.75 -11.45 -20.70
CA VAL A 313 -6.47 -11.63 -22.14
C VAL A 313 -6.91 -13.02 -22.60
N LEU A 314 -6.57 -14.04 -21.83
CA LEU A 314 -6.92 -15.44 -22.08
C LEU A 314 -8.43 -15.64 -22.14
N GLN A 315 -9.16 -15.16 -21.13
CA GLN A 315 -10.62 -15.21 -21.08
C GLN A 315 -11.24 -14.52 -22.31
N ARG A 316 -10.76 -13.32 -22.66
CA ARG A 316 -11.27 -12.59 -23.82
C ARG A 316 -10.95 -13.28 -25.15
N CYS A 317 -9.77 -13.90 -25.27
CA CYS A 317 -9.43 -14.72 -26.44
C CYS A 317 -10.34 -15.94 -26.55
N PHE A 318 -10.72 -16.55 -25.42
CA PHE A 318 -11.61 -17.70 -25.41
C PHE A 318 -13.02 -17.30 -25.83
N GLU A 319 -13.54 -16.18 -25.30
CA GLU A 319 -14.84 -15.61 -25.66
C GLU A 319 -14.90 -15.28 -27.16
N LEU A 320 -13.88 -14.61 -27.71
CA LEU A 320 -13.81 -14.18 -29.11
C LEU A 320 -13.15 -15.20 -30.06
N ARG A 321 -13.02 -16.47 -29.65
CA ARG A 321 -12.19 -17.45 -30.37
C ARG A 321 -12.63 -17.69 -31.82
N GLU A 322 -13.94 -17.66 -32.07
CA GLU A 322 -14.52 -17.89 -33.40
C GLU A 322 -14.24 -16.69 -34.31
N GLU A 323 -14.45 -15.47 -33.82
CA GLU A 323 -14.19 -14.20 -34.51
C GLU A 323 -12.70 -13.98 -34.75
N ILE A 324 -11.86 -14.34 -33.78
CA ILE A 324 -10.40 -14.31 -33.92
C ILE A 324 -9.98 -15.23 -35.07
N CYS A 325 -10.52 -16.45 -35.16
CA CYS A 325 -10.19 -17.37 -36.25
C CYS A 325 -10.64 -16.79 -37.60
N LEU A 326 -11.87 -16.29 -37.72
CA LEU A 326 -12.37 -15.68 -38.96
C LEU A 326 -11.51 -14.49 -39.40
N PHE A 327 -11.14 -13.62 -38.45
CA PHE A 327 -10.29 -12.48 -38.74
C PHE A 327 -8.89 -12.93 -39.21
N LEU A 328 -8.28 -13.91 -38.56
CA LEU A 328 -6.97 -14.44 -38.93
C LEU A 328 -6.99 -15.10 -40.32
N ASP A 329 -8.04 -15.88 -40.63
CA ASP A 329 -8.23 -16.49 -41.95
C ASP A 329 -8.33 -15.41 -43.04
N SER A 330 -9.06 -14.31 -42.77
CA SER A 330 -9.16 -13.15 -43.69
C SER A 330 -7.80 -12.47 -43.96
N LYS A 331 -6.82 -12.67 -43.07
CA LYS A 331 -5.44 -12.17 -43.18
C LYS A 331 -4.46 -13.23 -43.69
N GLY A 332 -4.95 -14.39 -44.13
CA GLY A 332 -4.13 -15.50 -44.61
C GLY A 332 -3.22 -16.09 -43.52
N LYS A 333 -3.67 -16.08 -42.26
CA LYS A 333 -2.96 -16.71 -41.14
C LYS A 333 -3.50 -18.11 -40.89
N ASP A 334 -2.60 -19.02 -40.55
CA ASP A 334 -2.96 -20.38 -40.17
C ASP A 334 -3.68 -20.40 -38.81
N THR A 335 -4.91 -20.93 -38.80
CA THR A 335 -5.77 -21.07 -37.63
C THR A 335 -6.00 -22.52 -37.21
N THR A 336 -5.33 -23.49 -37.84
CA THR A 336 -5.52 -24.93 -37.58
C THR A 336 -5.43 -25.27 -36.08
N GLN A 337 -4.40 -24.78 -35.40
CA GLN A 337 -4.21 -25.00 -33.96
C GLN A 337 -5.29 -24.34 -33.09
N LEU A 338 -5.80 -23.16 -33.48
CA LEU A 338 -6.85 -22.46 -32.73
C LEU A 338 -8.23 -23.12 -32.86
N ARG A 339 -8.38 -24.00 -33.85
CA ARG A 339 -9.60 -24.78 -34.12
C ARG A 339 -9.49 -26.23 -33.62
N ASP A 340 -8.33 -26.65 -33.11
CA ASP A 340 -8.12 -27.99 -32.59
C ASP A 340 -8.92 -28.21 -31.28
N GLU A 341 -9.69 -29.30 -31.22
CA GLU A 341 -10.60 -29.58 -30.09
C GLU A 341 -9.84 -29.75 -28.77
N MET A 342 -8.66 -30.38 -28.81
CA MET A 342 -7.83 -30.58 -27.62
C MET A 342 -7.23 -29.26 -27.13
N PHE A 343 -6.70 -28.45 -28.04
CA PHE A 343 -6.21 -27.11 -27.74
C PHE A 343 -7.30 -26.24 -27.10
N LEU A 344 -8.53 -26.27 -27.65
CA LEU A 344 -9.65 -25.50 -27.10
C LEU A 344 -10.05 -25.98 -25.70
N CYS A 345 -10.00 -27.28 -25.41
CA CYS A 345 -10.22 -27.80 -24.06
C CYS A 345 -9.13 -27.33 -23.08
N GLU A 346 -7.86 -27.35 -23.50
CA GLU A 346 -6.75 -26.86 -22.70
C GLU A 346 -6.81 -25.35 -22.47
N MET A 347 -7.20 -24.58 -23.48
CA MET A 347 -7.44 -23.14 -23.39
C MET A 347 -8.56 -22.82 -22.39
N ALA A 348 -9.68 -23.54 -22.49
CA ALA A 348 -10.82 -23.40 -21.57
C ALA A 348 -10.42 -23.70 -20.11
N PHE A 349 -9.70 -24.81 -19.89
CA PHE A 349 -9.16 -25.15 -18.58
C PHE A 349 -8.25 -24.06 -18.04
N LEU A 350 -7.36 -23.54 -18.89
CA LEU A 350 -6.44 -22.49 -18.49
C LEU A 350 -7.20 -21.20 -18.12
N CYS A 351 -8.30 -20.86 -18.81
CA CYS A 351 -9.16 -19.73 -18.46
C CYS A 351 -9.70 -19.87 -17.03
N ASP A 352 -10.32 -21.02 -16.75
CA ASP A 352 -10.98 -21.28 -15.48
C ASP A 352 -9.97 -21.34 -14.32
N ILE A 353 -8.86 -22.08 -14.47
CA ILE A 353 -7.86 -22.21 -13.39
C ILE A 353 -7.12 -20.89 -13.14
N THR A 354 -6.87 -20.10 -14.18
CA THR A 354 -6.27 -18.76 -14.04
C THR A 354 -7.23 -17.80 -13.35
N SER A 355 -8.54 -17.90 -13.61
CA SER A 355 -9.55 -17.14 -12.87
C SER A 355 -9.52 -17.45 -11.38
N HIS A 356 -9.42 -18.74 -11.00
CA HIS A 356 -9.29 -19.16 -9.60
C HIS A 356 -7.99 -18.65 -8.94
N LEU A 357 -6.86 -18.73 -9.65
CA LEU A 357 -5.57 -18.19 -9.19
C LEU A 357 -5.63 -16.66 -9.01
N ASN A 358 -6.26 -15.95 -9.95
CA ASN A 358 -6.44 -14.51 -9.83
C ASN A 358 -7.32 -14.13 -8.64
N ALA A 359 -8.37 -14.90 -8.35
CA ALA A 359 -9.26 -14.66 -7.22
C ALA A 359 -8.53 -14.78 -5.88
N ILE A 360 -7.69 -15.81 -5.69
CA ILE A 360 -6.87 -15.93 -4.47
C ILE A 360 -5.81 -14.81 -4.43
N ASN A 361 -5.14 -14.51 -5.54
CA ASN A 361 -4.12 -13.47 -5.57
C ASN A 361 -4.67 -12.10 -5.12
N LEU A 362 -5.87 -11.72 -5.57
CA LEU A 362 -6.55 -10.50 -5.12
C LEU A 362 -6.88 -10.50 -3.62
N GLN A 363 -7.19 -11.68 -3.04
CA GLN A 363 -7.42 -11.80 -1.59
C GLN A 363 -6.13 -11.66 -0.77
N LEU A 364 -5.00 -12.07 -1.34
CA LEU A 364 -3.67 -11.94 -0.73
C LEU A 364 -3.09 -10.53 -0.84
N GLN A 365 -3.58 -9.72 -1.78
CA GLN A 365 -3.18 -8.31 -1.93
C GLN A 365 -3.91 -7.39 -0.95
N GLY A 366 -3.31 -6.21 -0.74
CA GLY A 366 -3.88 -5.12 0.04
C GLY A 366 -3.02 -4.74 1.24
N ARG A 367 -3.38 -3.59 1.83
CA ARG A 367 -2.80 -3.10 3.09
C ARG A 367 -3.44 -3.84 4.27
N ASP A 368 -2.80 -3.77 5.43
CA ASP A 368 -3.32 -4.27 6.71
C ASP A 368 -3.66 -5.76 6.75
N ARG A 369 -3.12 -6.56 5.82
CA ARG A 369 -3.34 -8.01 5.82
C ARG A 369 -2.57 -8.67 6.95
N VAL A 370 -3.28 -9.33 7.86
CA VAL A 370 -2.67 -10.16 8.90
C VAL A 370 -2.24 -11.49 8.30
N ILE A 371 -1.03 -11.94 8.61
CA ILE A 371 -0.44 -13.17 8.05
C ILE A 371 -1.31 -14.43 8.28
N SER A 372 -2.05 -14.51 9.39
CA SER A 372 -2.98 -15.61 9.69
C SER A 372 -4.14 -15.70 8.70
N ASP A 373 -4.64 -14.55 8.24
CA ASP A 373 -5.75 -14.48 7.28
C ASP A 373 -5.27 -14.86 5.87
N MET A 374 -4.06 -14.42 5.52
CA MET A 374 -3.40 -14.80 4.27
C MET A 374 -3.15 -16.31 4.22
N TYR A 375 -2.66 -16.89 5.32
CA TYR A 375 -2.48 -18.34 5.43
C TYR A 375 -3.81 -19.09 5.34
N SER A 376 -4.85 -18.62 6.02
CA SER A 376 -6.19 -19.22 5.96
C SER A 376 -6.76 -19.20 4.54
N THR A 377 -6.50 -18.13 3.79
CA THR A 377 -6.86 -17.99 2.38
C THR A 377 -6.17 -19.05 1.51
N VAL A 378 -4.86 -19.24 1.69
CA VAL A 378 -4.09 -20.29 0.99
C VAL A 378 -4.56 -21.69 1.39
N LYS A 379 -4.81 -21.93 2.69
CA LYS A 379 -5.33 -23.20 3.20
C LYS A 379 -6.66 -23.55 2.55
N ALA A 380 -7.58 -22.59 2.44
CA ALA A 380 -8.84 -22.78 1.74
C ALA A 380 -8.64 -23.11 0.26
N PHE A 381 -7.70 -22.45 -0.41
CA PHE A 381 -7.39 -22.73 -1.82
C PHE A 381 -6.78 -24.12 -2.04
N LYS A 382 -5.86 -24.58 -1.17
CA LYS A 382 -5.32 -25.95 -1.18
C LYS A 382 -6.45 -26.99 -1.07
N THR A 383 -7.45 -26.75 -0.21
CA THR A 383 -8.64 -27.60 -0.10
C THR A 383 -9.49 -27.58 -1.37
N LYS A 384 -9.70 -26.40 -1.97
CA LYS A 384 -10.41 -26.26 -3.25
C LYS A 384 -9.72 -27.02 -4.38
N LEU A 385 -8.39 -26.93 -4.51
CA LEU A 385 -7.63 -27.69 -5.52
C LEU A 385 -7.85 -29.21 -5.39
N THR A 386 -7.89 -29.73 -4.16
CA THR A 386 -8.13 -31.16 -3.90
C THR A 386 -9.54 -31.58 -4.33
N LEU A 387 -10.55 -30.73 -4.04
CA LEU A 387 -11.91 -30.94 -4.51
C LEU A 387 -12.01 -30.89 -6.03
N TRP A 388 -11.42 -29.87 -6.65
CA TRP A 388 -11.45 -29.65 -8.10
C TRP A 388 -10.74 -30.77 -8.87
N GLU A 389 -9.63 -31.30 -8.35
CA GLU A 389 -9.00 -32.48 -8.93
C GLU A 389 -9.97 -33.67 -8.95
N THR A 390 -10.61 -33.95 -7.81
CA THR A 390 -11.58 -35.06 -7.68
C THR A 390 -12.78 -34.87 -8.60
N GLN A 391 -13.31 -33.65 -8.68
CA GLN A 391 -14.43 -33.31 -9.55
C GLN A 391 -14.05 -33.43 -11.02
N MET A 392 -12.88 -32.91 -11.42
CA MET A 392 -12.38 -33.00 -12.79
C MET A 392 -12.21 -34.46 -13.22
N ARG A 393 -11.68 -35.35 -12.36
CA ARG A 393 -11.60 -36.81 -12.65
C ARG A 393 -12.96 -37.47 -12.85
N LYS A 394 -13.99 -36.95 -12.18
CA LYS A 394 -15.39 -37.41 -12.31
C LYS A 394 -16.16 -36.65 -13.40
N GLU A 395 -15.47 -35.81 -14.18
CA GLU A 395 -16.06 -34.92 -15.18
C GLU A 395 -17.16 -34.00 -14.64
N ASN A 396 -17.10 -33.67 -13.36
CA ASN A 396 -17.92 -32.65 -12.75
C ASN A 396 -17.25 -31.29 -12.99
N LEU A 397 -17.86 -30.49 -13.86
CA LEU A 397 -17.33 -29.19 -14.29
C LEU A 397 -18.02 -28.00 -13.60
N SER A 398 -18.71 -28.20 -12.46
CA SER A 398 -19.46 -27.14 -11.76
C SER A 398 -18.64 -25.89 -11.40
N HIS A 399 -17.31 -25.98 -11.35
CA HIS A 399 -16.40 -24.85 -11.08
C HIS A 399 -15.48 -24.51 -12.26
N PHE A 400 -15.76 -25.06 -13.44
CA PHE A 400 -15.01 -24.88 -14.67
C PHE A 400 -15.98 -24.55 -15.83
N PRO A 401 -16.58 -23.35 -15.84
CA PRO A 401 -17.62 -22.97 -16.82
C PRO A 401 -17.11 -22.92 -18.26
N SER A 402 -15.85 -22.53 -18.48
CA SER A 402 -15.25 -22.53 -19.83
C SER A 402 -15.08 -23.97 -20.32
N CYS A 403 -14.59 -24.87 -19.45
CA CYS A 403 -14.54 -26.30 -19.75
C CYS A 403 -15.92 -26.88 -20.04
N GLN A 404 -16.95 -26.49 -19.27
CA GLN A 404 -18.32 -26.93 -19.49
C GLN A 404 -18.81 -26.51 -20.89
N THR A 405 -18.58 -25.25 -21.26
CA THR A 405 -18.89 -24.72 -22.59
C THR A 405 -18.22 -25.55 -23.68
N MET A 406 -16.94 -25.92 -23.49
CA MET A 406 -16.24 -26.75 -24.46
C MET A 406 -16.80 -28.16 -24.51
N LYS A 407 -17.06 -28.80 -23.37
CA LYS A 407 -17.63 -30.15 -23.29
C LYS A 407 -18.95 -30.26 -24.05
N GLU A 408 -19.81 -29.25 -23.96
CA GLU A 408 -21.09 -29.19 -24.68
C GLU A 408 -20.91 -29.03 -26.20
N LYS A 409 -19.81 -28.42 -26.66
CA LYS A 409 -19.49 -28.20 -28.07
C LYS A 409 -18.69 -29.34 -28.72
N LEU A 410 -18.08 -30.24 -27.94
CA LEU A 410 -17.30 -31.36 -28.47
C LEU A 410 -18.19 -32.31 -29.27
N SER A 411 -17.87 -32.51 -30.54
CA SER A 411 -18.68 -33.32 -31.47
C SER A 411 -18.15 -34.75 -31.62
N THR A 412 -16.86 -34.97 -31.36
CA THR A 412 -16.15 -36.20 -31.76
C THR A 412 -15.14 -36.71 -30.74
N SER A 413 -14.46 -35.84 -30.00
CA SER A 413 -13.44 -36.24 -29.01
C SER A 413 -13.99 -36.28 -27.58
N ALA A 414 -13.43 -37.19 -26.77
CA ALA A 414 -13.70 -37.23 -25.34
C ALA A 414 -13.02 -36.04 -24.65
N PHE A 415 -13.75 -35.36 -23.75
CA PHE A 415 -13.18 -34.28 -22.95
C PHE A 415 -11.99 -34.81 -22.12
N PRO A 416 -10.81 -34.14 -22.14
CA PRO A 416 -9.58 -34.68 -21.54
C PRO A 416 -9.51 -34.53 -20.02
N SER A 417 -10.56 -34.93 -19.32
CA SER A 417 -10.79 -34.78 -17.88
C SER A 417 -9.64 -35.29 -17.02
N THR A 418 -9.12 -36.49 -17.32
CA THR A 418 -8.02 -37.09 -16.55
C THR A 418 -6.72 -36.28 -16.68
N GLN A 419 -6.37 -35.84 -17.89
CA GLN A 419 -5.16 -35.05 -18.14
C GLN A 419 -5.23 -33.69 -17.45
N LEU A 420 -6.40 -33.04 -17.49
CA LEU A 420 -6.62 -31.76 -16.83
C LEU A 420 -6.63 -31.91 -15.30
N ALA A 421 -7.18 -33.00 -14.77
CA ALA A 421 -7.11 -33.31 -13.34
C ALA A 421 -5.66 -33.51 -12.86
N ASP A 422 -4.82 -34.19 -13.66
CA ASP A 422 -3.41 -34.37 -13.33
C ASP A 422 -2.67 -33.01 -13.26
N LYS A 423 -3.02 -32.05 -14.12
CA LYS A 423 -2.51 -30.67 -14.03
C LYS A 423 -2.94 -29.97 -12.73
N ILE A 424 -4.19 -30.16 -12.28
CA ILE A 424 -4.64 -29.66 -10.96
C ILE A 424 -3.85 -30.32 -9.84
N GLY A 425 -3.61 -31.64 -9.92
CA GLY A 425 -2.80 -32.38 -8.95
C GLY A 425 -1.36 -31.86 -8.87
N MET A 426 -0.74 -31.55 -10.01
CA MET A 426 0.59 -30.90 -10.09
C MET A 426 0.59 -29.52 -9.42
N LEU A 427 -0.43 -28.70 -9.71
CA LEU A 427 -0.60 -27.39 -9.08
C LEU A 427 -0.75 -27.53 -7.55
N ALA A 428 -1.59 -28.46 -7.09
CA ALA A 428 -1.80 -28.74 -5.67
C ALA A 428 -0.51 -29.19 -4.97
N ALA A 429 0.30 -30.05 -5.62
CA ALA A 429 1.60 -30.46 -5.10
C ALA A 429 2.56 -29.27 -4.97
N ASP A 430 2.59 -28.36 -5.95
CA ASP A 430 3.45 -27.19 -5.90
C ASP A 430 3.03 -26.20 -4.80
N PHE A 431 1.72 -25.99 -4.59
CA PHE A 431 1.20 -25.24 -3.44
C PHE A 431 1.59 -25.87 -2.10
N ARG A 432 1.56 -27.20 -1.96
CA ARG A 432 2.02 -27.84 -0.71
C ARG A 432 3.52 -27.61 -0.48
N ARG A 433 4.32 -27.71 -1.54
CA ARG A 433 5.78 -27.59 -1.48
C ARG A 433 6.23 -26.16 -1.18
N ARG A 434 5.66 -25.17 -1.86
CA ARG A 434 6.10 -23.77 -1.74
C ARG A 434 5.72 -23.19 -0.38
N PHE A 435 4.47 -23.39 0.05
CA PHE A 435 3.94 -22.83 1.29
C PHE A 435 4.27 -23.68 2.53
N ALA A 436 5.33 -24.50 2.46
CA ALA A 436 5.78 -25.33 3.57
C ALA A 436 6.32 -24.48 4.74
N ASP A 437 6.87 -23.30 4.44
CA ASP A 437 7.30 -22.30 5.44
C ASP A 437 6.12 -21.80 6.28
N PHE A 438 4.99 -21.48 5.64
CA PHE A 438 3.76 -21.12 6.35
C PHE A 438 3.17 -22.29 7.15
N GLU A 439 3.19 -23.50 6.57
CA GLU A 439 2.68 -24.70 7.26
C GLU A 439 3.51 -25.02 8.50
N ALA A 440 4.83 -24.78 8.49
CA ALA A 440 5.69 -24.94 9.65
C ALA A 440 5.31 -24.00 10.82
N GLN A 441 4.65 -22.87 10.52
CA GLN A 441 4.18 -21.90 11.51
C GLN A 441 2.68 -21.99 11.79
N LYS A 442 2.01 -23.06 11.31
CA LYS A 442 0.56 -23.25 11.41
C LYS A 442 0.03 -23.06 12.83
N SER A 443 0.64 -23.68 13.84
CA SER A 443 0.17 -23.61 15.24
C SER A 443 0.10 -22.18 15.74
N ARG A 444 1.12 -21.38 15.44
CA ARG A 444 1.21 -19.97 15.79
C ARG A 444 0.19 -19.10 15.05
N LEU A 445 -0.02 -19.36 13.77
CA LEU A 445 -1.00 -18.65 12.94
C LEU A 445 -2.44 -18.98 13.35
N GLU A 446 -2.74 -20.24 13.65
CA GLU A 446 -4.04 -20.70 14.13
C GLU A 446 -4.34 -20.17 15.53
N LEU A 447 -3.33 -20.05 16.39
CA LEU A 447 -3.44 -19.43 17.70
C LEU A 447 -3.85 -17.95 17.65
N LEU A 448 -3.26 -17.16 16.75
CA LEU A 448 -3.70 -15.78 16.55
C LEU A 448 -5.11 -15.73 15.94
N GLY A 449 -5.38 -16.60 14.97
CA GLY A 449 -6.64 -16.62 14.24
C GLY A 449 -7.84 -17.01 15.10
N ASN A 450 -7.73 -18.04 15.93
CA ASN A 450 -8.79 -18.46 16.84
C ASN A 450 -8.22 -19.15 18.09
N PRO A 451 -7.83 -18.39 19.12
CA PRO A 451 -7.23 -18.97 20.32
C PRO A 451 -8.21 -19.85 21.13
N PHE A 452 -9.52 -19.73 20.89
CA PHE A 452 -10.56 -20.51 21.57
C PHE A 452 -10.77 -21.92 21.00
N ALA A 453 -10.19 -22.21 19.83
CA ALA A 453 -10.31 -23.50 19.15
C ALA A 453 -8.99 -24.28 19.10
N VAL A 454 -7.89 -23.71 19.61
CA VAL A 454 -6.59 -24.37 19.65
C VAL A 454 -6.59 -25.45 20.73
N ASP A 455 -6.00 -26.59 20.40
CA ASP A 455 -5.75 -27.66 21.35
C ASP A 455 -4.61 -27.27 22.32
N VAL A 456 -4.91 -27.31 23.62
CA VAL A 456 -3.98 -26.91 24.68
C VAL A 456 -2.83 -27.93 24.79
N GLU A 457 -3.09 -29.22 24.59
CA GLU A 457 -2.08 -30.27 24.76
C GLU A 457 -0.94 -30.14 23.74
N SER A 458 -1.29 -29.83 22.49
CA SER A 458 -0.31 -29.59 21.42
C SER A 458 0.32 -28.19 21.42
N SER A 459 -0.09 -27.30 22.31
CA SER A 459 0.45 -25.94 22.41
C SER A 459 1.78 -25.88 23.21
N PRO A 460 2.66 -24.89 22.95
CA PRO A 460 3.89 -24.70 23.72
C PRO A 460 3.65 -24.64 25.24
N PRO A 461 4.46 -25.32 26.08
CA PRO A 461 4.21 -25.40 27.53
C PRO A 461 4.07 -24.05 28.25
N ASN A 462 4.78 -23.03 27.79
CA ASN A 462 4.71 -21.68 28.36
C ASN A 462 3.38 -20.96 28.08
N LEU A 463 2.57 -21.44 27.12
CA LEU A 463 1.27 -20.85 26.76
C LEU A 463 0.09 -21.61 27.37
N GLN A 464 0.27 -22.87 27.78
CA GLN A 464 -0.84 -23.78 28.11
C GLN A 464 -1.74 -23.25 29.24
N MET A 465 -1.15 -22.74 30.33
CA MET A 465 -1.94 -22.25 31.47
C MET A 465 -2.75 -21.00 31.10
N GLU A 466 -2.13 -20.03 30.42
CA GLU A 466 -2.83 -18.83 29.95
C GLU A 466 -3.91 -19.16 28.91
N LEU A 467 -3.70 -20.19 28.08
CA LEU A 467 -4.69 -20.68 27.13
C LEU A 467 -5.91 -21.28 27.82
N ILE A 468 -5.72 -22.08 28.87
CA ILE A 468 -6.82 -22.64 29.65
C ILE A 468 -7.65 -21.49 30.26
N ASP A 469 -6.98 -20.53 30.88
CA ASP A 469 -7.65 -19.36 31.48
C ASP A 469 -8.41 -18.54 30.43
N LEU A 470 -7.81 -18.34 29.25
CA LEU A 470 -8.45 -17.65 28.13
C LEU A 470 -9.69 -18.41 27.63
N GLN A 471 -9.56 -19.71 27.39
CA GLN A 471 -10.62 -20.55 26.83
C GLN A 471 -11.82 -20.70 27.77
N CYS A 472 -11.58 -20.65 29.08
CA CYS A 472 -12.61 -20.66 30.13
C CYS A 472 -13.24 -19.27 30.41
N ASN A 473 -12.77 -18.20 29.76
CA ASN A 473 -13.26 -16.84 29.99
C ASN A 473 -14.36 -16.46 28.98
N ASP A 474 -15.63 -16.54 29.41
CA ASP A 474 -16.80 -16.22 28.58
C ASP A 474 -16.84 -14.76 28.13
N ALA A 475 -16.33 -13.82 28.94
CA ALA A 475 -16.30 -12.41 28.59
C ALA A 475 -15.33 -12.14 27.43
N LEU A 476 -14.14 -12.75 27.47
CA LEU A 476 -13.16 -12.67 26.37
C LEU A 476 -13.66 -13.42 25.13
N ARG A 477 -14.34 -14.56 25.29
CA ARG A 477 -14.96 -15.28 24.17
C ARG A 477 -16.04 -14.43 23.48
N ALA A 478 -16.91 -13.79 24.25
CA ALA A 478 -17.92 -12.87 23.72
C ALA A 478 -17.26 -11.66 23.05
N LYS A 479 -16.16 -11.14 23.61
CA LYS A 479 -15.41 -10.05 23.01
C LYS A 479 -14.79 -10.44 21.67
N TYR A 480 -14.18 -11.62 21.57
CA TYR A 480 -13.66 -12.18 20.31
C TYR A 480 -14.77 -12.29 19.26
N ALA A 481 -15.94 -12.83 19.63
CA ALA A 481 -17.07 -12.93 18.72
C ALA A 481 -17.56 -11.55 18.22
N ALA A 482 -17.42 -10.51 19.04
CA ALA A 482 -17.85 -9.15 18.69
C ALA A 482 -16.86 -8.38 17.80
N VAL A 483 -15.54 -8.55 18.00
CA VAL A 483 -14.51 -7.75 17.29
C VAL A 483 -13.75 -8.54 16.21
N GLY A 484 -13.84 -9.87 16.22
CA GLY A 484 -13.09 -10.74 15.31
C GLY A 484 -11.60 -10.88 15.67
N ALA A 485 -10.91 -11.78 14.96
CA ALA A 485 -9.52 -12.14 15.25
C ALA A 485 -8.54 -10.97 15.13
N ALA A 486 -8.72 -10.11 14.11
CA ALA A 486 -7.81 -9.02 13.80
C ALA A 486 -7.64 -8.02 14.97
N GLU A 487 -8.73 -7.67 15.66
CA GLU A 487 -8.70 -6.71 16.77
C GLU A 487 -8.67 -7.38 18.16
N PHE A 488 -9.01 -8.68 18.25
CA PHE A 488 -9.16 -9.35 19.54
C PHE A 488 -7.89 -9.31 20.39
N ALA A 489 -6.71 -9.44 19.77
CA ALA A 489 -5.43 -9.46 20.46
C ALA A 489 -5.27 -8.28 21.44
N ARG A 490 -5.75 -7.08 21.07
CA ARG A 490 -5.66 -5.86 21.89
C ARG A 490 -6.41 -5.95 23.22
N PHE A 491 -7.37 -6.87 23.32
CA PHE A 491 -8.20 -7.11 24.51
C PHE A 491 -7.64 -8.21 25.42
N LEU A 492 -6.53 -8.86 25.06
CA LEU A 492 -5.87 -9.81 25.95
C LEU A 492 -5.45 -9.08 27.25
N PRO A 493 -5.74 -9.59 28.45
CA PRO A 493 -5.38 -8.91 29.68
C PRO A 493 -3.86 -8.98 29.94
N GLY A 494 -3.34 -8.03 30.71
CA GLY A 494 -1.92 -8.04 31.14
C GLY A 494 -1.54 -9.25 32.01
N THR A 495 -2.52 -9.97 32.54
CA THR A 495 -2.34 -11.25 33.27
C THR A 495 -2.00 -12.42 32.36
N MET A 496 -2.04 -12.25 31.03
CA MET A 496 -1.67 -13.24 30.03
C MET A 496 -0.44 -12.78 29.21
N PRO A 497 0.72 -12.56 29.86
CA PRO A 497 1.89 -12.00 29.19
C PRO A 497 2.44 -12.88 28.07
N GLN A 498 2.41 -14.20 28.18
CA GLN A 498 2.95 -15.10 27.15
C GLN A 498 2.10 -15.07 25.89
N LEU A 499 0.77 -15.07 26.02
CA LEU A 499 -0.15 -14.91 24.90
C LEU A 499 -0.03 -13.53 24.26
N ARG A 500 0.15 -12.46 25.06
CA ARG A 500 0.39 -11.12 24.51
C ARG A 500 1.68 -11.06 23.69
N ILE A 501 2.77 -11.64 24.18
CA ILE A 501 4.03 -11.71 23.43
C ILE A 501 3.83 -12.50 22.13
N GLN A 502 3.21 -13.67 22.21
CA GLN A 502 2.98 -14.52 21.02
C GLN A 502 2.09 -13.82 19.98
N ALA A 503 1.05 -13.11 20.44
CA ALA A 503 0.21 -12.29 19.58
C ALA A 503 1.00 -11.15 18.94
N ALA A 504 1.79 -10.40 19.72
CA ALA A 504 2.61 -9.30 19.21
C ALA A 504 3.59 -9.76 18.14
N GLN A 505 4.31 -10.85 18.42
CA GLN A 505 5.27 -11.40 17.48
C GLN A 505 4.55 -11.80 16.18
N THR A 506 3.39 -12.47 16.26
CA THR A 506 2.65 -12.92 15.07
C THR A 506 2.03 -11.77 14.28
N LEU A 507 1.47 -10.78 14.97
CA LEU A 507 0.92 -9.55 14.37
C LEU A 507 2.00 -8.69 13.69
N SER A 508 3.25 -8.79 14.15
CA SER A 508 4.38 -8.06 13.55
C SER A 508 4.80 -8.64 12.19
N MET A 509 4.51 -9.92 11.91
CA MET A 509 5.02 -10.59 10.72
C MET A 509 4.33 -10.12 9.45
N PHE A 510 5.12 -9.92 8.39
CA PHE A 510 4.61 -9.76 7.04
C PHE A 510 4.35 -11.12 6.39
N GLY A 511 3.27 -11.22 5.63
CA GLY A 511 3.03 -12.35 4.72
C GLY A 511 3.45 -12.06 3.27
N SER A 512 3.63 -10.79 2.90
CA SER A 512 3.99 -10.40 1.53
C SER A 512 4.91 -9.18 1.48
N THR A 513 5.52 -8.97 0.32
CA THR A 513 6.22 -7.73 -0.06
C THR A 513 5.33 -6.77 -0.86
N TYR A 514 3.99 -6.91 -0.76
CA TYR A 514 3.04 -6.08 -1.52
C TYR A 514 3.29 -4.57 -1.37
N LEU A 515 3.63 -4.11 -0.16
CA LEU A 515 3.93 -2.70 0.09
C LEU A 515 5.18 -2.23 -0.67
N CYS A 516 6.20 -3.09 -0.79
CA CYS A 516 7.37 -2.80 -1.60
C CYS A 516 6.98 -2.66 -3.08
N GLU A 517 6.15 -3.55 -3.62
CA GLU A 517 5.65 -3.45 -5.00
C GLU A 517 4.86 -2.15 -5.25
N GLN A 518 4.03 -1.74 -4.29
CA GLN A 518 3.30 -0.48 -4.33
C GLN A 518 4.27 0.72 -4.31
N LEU A 519 5.29 0.65 -3.47
CA LEU A 519 6.33 1.67 -3.39
C LEU A 519 7.10 1.80 -4.72
N PHE A 520 7.47 0.68 -5.36
CA PHE A 520 8.13 0.70 -6.66
C PHE A 520 7.25 1.29 -7.76
N SER A 521 5.94 1.03 -7.70
CA SER A 521 4.98 1.67 -8.61
C SER A 521 4.94 3.19 -8.41
N LEU A 522 4.91 3.66 -7.16
CA LEU A 522 5.01 5.09 -6.83
C LEU A 522 6.36 5.68 -7.25
N MET A 523 7.45 4.94 -7.08
CA MET A 523 8.78 5.36 -7.52
C MET A 523 8.80 5.58 -9.03
N ASN A 524 8.26 4.66 -9.83
CA ASN A 524 8.19 4.76 -11.28
C ASN A 524 7.30 5.94 -11.75
N LEU A 525 6.25 6.28 -11.00
CA LEU A 525 5.45 7.48 -11.27
C LEU A 525 6.22 8.78 -10.97
N ASN A 526 7.11 8.77 -9.99
CA ASN A 526 7.92 9.94 -9.61
C ASN A 526 9.21 10.08 -10.43
N LYS A 527 9.83 8.98 -10.84
CA LYS A 527 11.01 8.90 -11.72
C LYS A 527 10.57 8.53 -13.14
N THR A 528 10.04 9.51 -13.87
CA THR A 528 9.77 9.38 -15.31
C THR A 528 10.93 9.94 -16.14
N SER A 529 10.96 9.63 -17.44
CA SER A 529 11.92 10.22 -18.39
C SER A 529 11.92 11.76 -18.36
N HIS A 530 10.78 12.38 -18.05
CA HIS A 530 10.60 13.83 -17.92
C HIS A 530 10.91 14.38 -16.52
N ARG A 531 11.10 13.52 -15.50
CA ARG A 531 11.35 13.87 -14.08
C ARG A 531 12.63 13.23 -13.52
N SER A 532 13.55 12.76 -14.37
CA SER A 532 14.77 12.03 -13.99
C SER A 532 15.79 12.82 -13.15
N ARG A 533 15.62 14.14 -12.99
CA ARG A 533 16.52 15.03 -12.21
C ARG A 533 16.16 15.15 -10.72
N LEU A 534 15.21 14.35 -10.22
CA LEU A 534 14.86 14.31 -8.81
C LEU A 534 16.00 13.67 -8.00
N THR A 535 16.47 14.32 -6.93
CA THR A 535 17.52 13.74 -6.08
C THR A 535 16.99 12.51 -5.32
N ALA A 536 17.88 11.62 -4.91
CA ALA A 536 17.52 10.43 -4.12
C ALA A 536 16.80 10.81 -2.81
N GLU A 537 17.25 11.88 -2.14
CA GLU A 537 16.64 12.39 -0.90
C GLU A 537 15.20 12.86 -1.12
N HIS A 538 14.95 13.73 -2.11
CA HIS A 538 13.59 14.20 -2.39
C HIS A 538 12.66 13.05 -2.83
N LEU A 539 13.17 12.08 -3.60
CA LEU A 539 12.40 10.88 -3.93
C LEU A 539 12.01 10.11 -2.67
N HIS A 540 12.98 9.87 -1.78
CA HIS A 540 12.73 9.19 -0.51
C HIS A 540 11.71 9.96 0.34
N SER A 541 11.77 11.30 0.39
CA SER A 541 10.79 12.12 1.11
C SER A 541 9.37 12.01 0.54
N ILE A 542 9.23 12.09 -0.80
CA ILE A 542 7.93 11.91 -1.45
C ILE A 542 7.38 10.52 -1.15
N LEU A 543 8.21 9.49 -1.31
CA LEU A 543 7.81 8.11 -1.10
C LEU A 543 7.35 7.88 0.34
N ARG A 544 8.10 8.37 1.34
CA ARG A 544 7.71 8.28 2.76
C ARG A 544 6.33 8.87 3.04
N ILE A 545 6.04 10.05 2.49
CA ILE A 545 4.73 10.69 2.66
C ILE A 545 3.63 9.91 1.93
N SER A 546 3.91 9.46 0.69
CA SER A 546 2.94 8.79 -0.17
C SER A 546 2.60 7.37 0.31
N SER A 547 3.56 6.71 0.96
CA SER A 547 3.41 5.36 1.48
C SER A 547 3.06 5.30 2.96
N ALA A 548 2.95 6.45 3.65
CA ALA A 548 2.55 6.49 5.05
C ALA A 548 1.19 5.81 5.25
N GLN A 549 1.06 5.00 6.30
CA GLN A 549 -0.15 4.21 6.55
C GLN A 549 -0.77 4.52 7.91
N SER A 550 0.00 4.28 8.97
CA SER A 550 -0.41 4.45 10.37
C SER A 550 -0.08 5.85 10.89
N LEU A 551 0.93 6.50 10.34
CA LEU A 551 1.42 7.79 10.76
C LEU A 551 0.97 8.91 9.84
N THR A 552 0.72 10.07 10.43
CA THR A 552 0.43 11.32 9.71
C THR A 552 1.41 12.39 10.17
N PRO A 553 1.93 13.24 9.27
CA PRO A 553 2.80 14.35 9.68
C PRO A 553 2.08 15.27 10.66
N ASN A 554 2.76 15.65 11.74
CA ASN A 554 2.25 16.63 12.70
C ASN A 554 2.50 18.04 12.18
N ILE A 555 1.60 18.52 11.31
CA ILE A 555 1.73 19.84 10.69
C ILE A 555 1.70 20.96 11.73
N ASP A 556 0.90 20.82 12.79
CA ASP A 556 0.79 21.86 13.82
C ASP A 556 2.12 22.05 14.55
N GLU A 557 2.80 20.97 14.93
CA GLU A 557 4.16 21.03 15.49
C GLU A 557 5.18 21.66 14.53
N LEU A 558 5.06 21.37 13.22
CA LEU A 558 5.94 21.97 12.21
C LEU A 558 5.72 23.47 12.04
N VAL A 559 4.48 23.93 12.15
CA VAL A 559 4.12 25.36 12.12
C VAL A 559 4.69 26.06 13.36
N GLU A 560 4.49 25.49 14.55
CA GLU A 560 5.01 26.05 15.81
C GLU A 560 6.54 26.21 15.80
N LYS A 561 7.29 25.20 15.31
CA LYS A 561 8.76 25.26 15.18
C LYS A 561 9.24 26.41 14.29
N MET A 562 8.45 26.79 13.29
CA MET A 562 8.76 27.91 12.40
C MET A 562 8.47 29.28 13.02
N GLY A 563 7.41 29.40 13.82
CA GLY A 563 7.09 30.65 14.53
C GLY A 563 8.19 31.08 15.51
N HIS A 564 8.84 30.13 16.18
CA HIS A 564 9.91 30.42 17.13
C HIS A 564 11.23 30.92 16.51
N HIS A 565 11.50 30.65 15.23
CA HIS A 565 12.71 31.14 14.56
C HIS A 565 12.64 32.61 14.15
N GLN A 566 11.45 33.24 14.18
CA GLN A 566 11.29 34.66 13.88
C GLN A 566 11.43 35.57 15.12
N VAL A 567 11.55 35.00 16.32
CA VAL A 567 11.67 35.74 17.59
C VAL A 567 13.08 35.58 18.19
N SER A 568 14.11 35.98 17.44
CA SER A 568 15.42 36.28 18.03
C SER A 568 15.54 37.79 18.17
N PRO A 569 15.53 38.37 19.38
CA PRO A 569 15.71 39.81 19.54
C PRO A 569 17.14 40.16 19.12
N SER A 570 17.25 41.03 18.11
CA SER A 570 18.49 41.72 17.78
C SER A 570 19.05 42.37 19.05
N THR A 571 20.09 41.79 19.62
CA THR A 571 20.89 42.42 20.68
C THR A 571 21.67 43.57 20.05
N SER A 572 21.03 44.74 19.98
CA SER A 572 21.74 46.01 19.80
C SER A 572 22.51 46.28 21.08
N ASN A 573 23.80 45.93 21.09
CA ASN A 573 24.73 46.44 22.09
C ASN A 573 25.00 47.93 21.82
N LYS A 574 25.03 48.67 22.93
CA LYS A 574 25.33 50.11 23.04
C LYS A 574 26.72 50.45 22.52
#